data_AF-A0A946YG82-F1
#
_entry.id   AF-A0A946YG82-F1
#
_cell.length_a   1.000
_cell.length_b   1.000
_cell.length_c   1.000
_cell.angle_alpha   90.00
_cell.angle_beta   90.00
_cell.angle_gamma   90.00
#
_symmetry.space_group_name_H-M   'P 1'
#
loop_
_entity.id
_entity.type
_entity.pdbx_description
1 polymer ?
#
loop_
_entity_poly.entity_id
_entity_poly.type
_entity_poly.pdbx_seq_one_letter_code
_entity_poly.pdbx_strand_id
1 'polypeptide(L)'
;MTRIVKLVLAASFSGILIAGCASTPRTDNILPASDTQQKPAAPVKDAEGKHRYVLALMNDENWQAAASELEILTAARPGLAGPWVNLGIVRTMLGDSAAAEAAFKRALDANTGSAEAWNQLGMLYRRSGRLEEARTAYNSGLQSSPDHADLHWNLAILHDRYLPDPVIALAHYERYQQVTKSDDPQLTHWIASLREQVPKAEPAKMTAEAKK
;
A
#
# COMPACT_ATOMS: atom_id res chain seq x y z
N MET A 1 -30.68 -47.15 -40.55
CA MET A 1 -29.61 -47.91 -41.24
C MET A 1 -28.29 -47.53 -40.57
N THR A 2 -27.91 -48.11 -39.41
CA THR A 2 -27.12 -49.35 -39.21
C THR A 2 -25.78 -49.27 -39.97
N ARG A 3 -24.58 -49.20 -39.35
CA ARG A 3 -23.82 -50.27 -38.64
C ARG A 3 -22.58 -49.64 -37.95
N ILE A 4 -22.26 -49.88 -36.66
CA ILE A 4 -21.56 -51.02 -35.99
C ILE A 4 -20.00 -51.00 -36.08
N VAL A 5 -19.37 -50.65 -34.94
CA VAL A 5 -18.30 -51.31 -34.13
C VAL A 5 -17.00 -51.88 -34.76
N LYS A 6 -15.85 -51.55 -34.13
CA LYS A 6 -14.69 -52.42 -33.71
C LYS A 6 -13.61 -51.53 -33.07
N LEU A 7 -13.38 -51.45 -31.75
CA LEU A 7 -12.73 -52.35 -30.78
C LEU A 7 -11.50 -53.15 -31.29
N VAL A 8 -10.29 -52.77 -30.84
CA VAL A 8 -9.06 -53.60 -30.77
C VAL A 8 -8.30 -53.11 -29.51
N LEU A 9 -8.43 -53.80 -28.38
CA LEU A 9 -7.63 -54.93 -27.86
C LEU A 9 -6.24 -54.54 -27.33
N ALA A 10 -6.11 -54.65 -26.01
CA ALA A 10 -4.88 -54.57 -25.24
C ALA A 10 -3.98 -55.80 -25.49
N ALA A 11 -2.67 -55.60 -25.43
CA ALA A 11 -1.67 -56.66 -25.37
C ALA A 11 -0.72 -56.43 -24.20
N SER A 12 -0.69 -57.41 -23.31
CA SER A 12 0.15 -57.53 -22.13
C SER A 12 1.60 -57.86 -22.52
N PHE A 13 2.57 -57.40 -21.72
CA PHE A 13 3.89 -58.03 -21.64
C PHE A 13 4.27 -58.22 -20.17
N SER A 14 4.26 -59.48 -19.73
CA SER A 14 4.86 -59.92 -18.47
C SER A 14 6.37 -60.04 -18.66
N GLY A 15 7.15 -59.46 -17.74
CA GLY A 15 8.60 -59.57 -17.68
C GLY A 15 9.10 -59.80 -16.26
N ILE A 16 9.33 -61.08 -15.94
CA ILE A 16 10.43 -61.71 -15.18
C ILE A 16 11.01 -61.01 -13.93
N LEU A 17 10.97 -61.76 -12.81
CA LEU A 17 11.67 -61.56 -11.53
C LEU A 17 13.20 -61.70 -11.65
N ILE A 18 13.95 -60.82 -11.00
CA ILE A 18 15.26 -61.14 -10.41
C ILE A 18 15.35 -60.48 -9.02
N ALA A 19 15.55 -61.30 -7.99
CA ALA A 19 15.94 -60.87 -6.66
C ALA A 19 17.46 -60.61 -6.64
N GLY A 20 17.86 -59.47 -6.07
CA GLY A 20 19.26 -59.16 -5.75
C GLY A 20 19.33 -58.26 -4.53
N CYS A 21 19.78 -58.80 -3.40
CA CYS A 21 20.11 -58.05 -2.19
C CYS A 21 21.59 -57.61 -2.23
N ALA A 22 21.90 -56.34 -1.96
CA ALA A 22 23.17 -55.91 -1.34
C ALA A 22 23.18 -54.42 -0.93
N SER A 23 23.11 -54.19 0.39
CA SER A 23 23.92 -53.31 1.25
C SER A 23 24.49 -51.93 0.81
N THR A 24 24.20 -50.96 1.70
CA THR A 24 24.95 -49.76 2.19
C THR A 24 24.74 -48.38 1.55
N PRO A 25 24.79 -47.29 2.37
CA PRO A 25 24.04 -46.07 2.15
C PRO A 25 24.88 -44.98 1.45
N ARG A 26 24.23 -44.17 0.63
CA ARG A 26 24.78 -42.89 0.15
C ARG A 26 24.01 -41.77 0.81
N THR A 27 24.69 -41.04 1.68
CA THR A 27 24.25 -39.76 2.24
C THR A 27 24.24 -38.72 1.13
N ASP A 28 23.12 -38.61 0.43
CA ASP A 28 22.82 -37.40 -0.33
C ASP A 28 22.03 -36.48 0.60
N ASN A 29 22.79 -35.53 1.15
CA ASN A 29 22.31 -34.41 1.94
C ASN A 29 21.48 -33.51 1.01
N ILE A 30 20.26 -33.92 0.70
CA ILE A 30 19.28 -33.08 0.03
C ILE A 30 18.68 -32.19 1.10
N LEU A 31 19.18 -30.96 1.15
CA LEU A 31 18.48 -29.82 1.73
C LEU A 31 17.02 -29.89 1.26
N PRO A 32 16.00 -29.95 2.13
CA PRO A 32 14.65 -29.73 1.65
C PRO A 32 14.64 -28.32 1.08
N ALA A 33 14.25 -28.23 -0.20
CA ALA A 33 13.95 -26.99 -0.86
C ALA A 33 13.09 -26.12 0.07
N SER A 34 13.45 -24.85 0.20
CA SER A 34 12.66 -23.84 0.88
C SER A 34 11.33 -23.66 0.14
N ASP A 35 10.40 -24.54 0.46
CA ASP A 35 9.01 -24.50 0.02
C ASP A 35 8.26 -23.56 0.96
N THR A 36 8.52 -22.26 0.83
CA THR A 36 7.71 -21.22 1.48
C THR A 36 6.78 -20.59 0.45
N GLN A 37 5.96 -21.44 -0.18
CA GLN A 37 4.57 -21.09 -0.49
C GLN A 37 3.67 -21.81 0.52
N GLN A 38 3.91 -21.58 1.80
CA GLN A 38 3.05 -22.11 2.83
C GLN A 38 1.82 -21.19 2.93
N LYS A 39 0.73 -21.65 2.29
CA LYS A 39 -0.65 -21.19 2.48
C LYS A 39 -0.85 -20.66 3.91
N PRO A 40 -1.50 -19.50 4.12
CA PRO A 40 -1.58 -18.86 5.43
C PRO A 40 -1.99 -19.87 6.51
N ALA A 41 -1.09 -20.12 7.45
CA ALA A 41 -1.31 -21.05 8.56
C ALA A 41 -2.51 -20.60 9.41
N ALA A 42 -3.13 -21.56 10.11
CA ALA A 42 -4.33 -21.38 10.94
C ALA A 42 -4.32 -20.11 11.83
N PRO A 43 -5.49 -19.58 12.22
CA PRO A 43 -5.61 -18.35 13.02
C PRO A 43 -4.72 -18.39 14.27
N VAL A 44 -3.76 -17.46 14.33
CA VAL A 44 -2.79 -17.35 15.41
C VAL A 44 -3.42 -16.64 16.62
N LYS A 45 -3.19 -17.16 17.83
CA LYS A 45 -3.92 -16.73 19.04
C LYS A 45 -3.36 -15.47 19.72
N ASP A 46 -2.07 -15.18 19.56
CA ASP A 46 -1.46 -13.99 20.17
C ASP A 46 -1.59 -12.75 19.28
N ALA A 47 -1.40 -11.57 19.89
CA ALA A 47 -1.60 -10.30 19.19
C ALA A 47 -0.61 -10.11 18.03
N GLU A 48 0.65 -10.49 18.23
CA GLU A 48 1.73 -10.34 17.26
C GLU A 48 1.59 -11.30 16.09
N GLY A 49 1.29 -12.57 16.36
CA GLY A 49 0.99 -13.56 15.34
C GLY A 49 -0.25 -13.21 14.54
N LYS A 50 -1.30 -12.66 15.19
CA LYS A 50 -2.48 -12.18 14.47
C LYS A 50 -2.16 -10.99 13.55
N HIS A 51 -1.28 -10.09 13.98
CA HIS A 51 -0.79 -8.99 13.13
C HIS A 51 -0.01 -9.52 11.92
N ARG A 52 0.99 -10.39 12.12
CA ARG A 52 1.75 -11.00 11.02
C ARG A 52 0.87 -11.76 10.04
N TYR A 53 -0.12 -12.49 10.56
CA TYR A 53 -1.07 -13.24 9.75
C TYR A 53 -1.89 -12.34 8.82
N VAL A 54 -2.45 -11.25 9.35
CA VAL A 54 -3.18 -10.27 8.53
C VAL A 54 -2.29 -9.65 7.46
N LEU A 55 -1.05 -9.29 7.79
CA LEU A 55 -0.12 -8.74 6.80
C LEU A 55 0.21 -9.76 5.71
N ALA A 56 0.36 -11.03 6.05
CA ALA A 56 0.55 -12.10 5.06
C ALA A 56 -0.67 -12.21 4.12
N LEU A 57 -1.89 -12.19 4.66
CA LEU A 57 -3.11 -12.19 3.85
C LEU A 57 -3.19 -10.99 2.91
N MET A 58 -2.79 -9.79 3.36
CA MET A 58 -2.74 -8.59 2.53
C MET A 58 -1.67 -8.70 1.43
N ASN A 59 -0.49 -9.22 1.75
CA ASN A 59 0.58 -9.44 0.77
C ASN A 59 0.19 -10.47 -0.30
N ASP A 60 -0.55 -11.50 0.09
CA ASP A 60 -1.10 -12.52 -0.81
C ASP A 60 -2.37 -12.06 -1.53
N GLU A 61 -2.75 -10.78 -1.37
CA GLU A 61 -3.95 -10.17 -1.94
C GLU A 61 -5.26 -10.89 -1.60
N ASN A 62 -5.26 -11.65 -0.49
CA ASN A 62 -6.45 -12.32 0.03
C ASN A 62 -7.30 -11.32 0.83
N TRP A 63 -7.82 -10.32 0.11
CA TRP A 63 -8.47 -9.15 0.68
C TRP A 63 -9.69 -9.50 1.53
N GLN A 64 -10.52 -10.46 1.12
CA GLN A 64 -11.69 -10.88 1.88
C GLN A 64 -11.31 -11.54 3.22
N ALA A 65 -10.29 -12.41 3.22
CA ALA A 65 -9.82 -13.02 4.46
C ALA A 65 -9.16 -11.98 5.38
N ALA A 66 -8.34 -11.09 4.82
CA ALA A 66 -7.72 -10.00 5.56
C ALA A 66 -8.78 -9.10 6.21
N ALA A 67 -9.84 -8.73 5.47
CA ALA A 67 -10.95 -7.93 5.99
C ALA A 67 -11.63 -8.62 7.18
N SER A 68 -11.93 -9.92 7.06
CA SER A 68 -12.60 -10.68 8.12
C SER A 68 -11.77 -10.68 9.41
N GLU A 69 -10.45 -10.89 9.31
CA GLU A 69 -9.57 -10.89 10.47
C GLU A 69 -9.39 -9.50 11.09
N LEU A 70 -9.35 -8.46 10.24
CA LEU A 70 -9.26 -7.07 10.66
C LEU A 70 -10.54 -6.62 11.37
N GLU A 71 -11.73 -7.04 10.93
CA GLU A 71 -12.99 -6.76 11.63
C GLU A 71 -13.02 -7.35 13.04
N ILE A 72 -12.53 -8.57 13.21
CA ILE A 72 -12.40 -9.19 14.54
C ILE A 72 -11.41 -8.39 15.40
N LEU A 73 -10.28 -7.96 14.82
CA LEU A 73 -9.26 -7.18 15.52
C LEU A 73 -9.78 -5.81 15.97
N THR A 74 -10.46 -5.09 15.08
CA THR A 74 -10.97 -3.75 15.36
C THR A 74 -12.13 -3.79 16.35
N ALA A 75 -12.95 -4.84 16.34
CA ALA A 75 -13.97 -5.07 17.36
C ALA A 75 -13.35 -5.38 18.74
N ALA A 76 -12.30 -6.21 18.79
CA ALA A 76 -11.64 -6.58 20.04
C ALA A 76 -10.78 -5.45 20.62
N ARG A 77 -10.22 -4.59 19.78
CA ARG A 77 -9.30 -3.50 20.16
C ARG A 77 -9.59 -2.21 19.38
N PRO A 78 -10.74 -1.55 19.63
CA PRO A 78 -11.16 -0.39 18.85
C PRO A 78 -10.25 0.83 19.01
N GLY A 79 -9.46 0.91 20.09
CA GLY A 79 -8.51 2.00 20.34
C GLY A 79 -7.17 1.89 19.62
N LEU A 80 -6.95 0.84 18.80
CA LEU A 80 -5.73 0.73 18.00
C LEU A 80 -5.98 1.26 16.59
N ALA A 81 -5.31 2.35 16.22
CA ALA A 81 -5.47 2.95 14.89
C ALA A 81 -4.97 2.04 13.76
N GLY A 82 -3.87 1.30 13.95
CA GLY A 82 -3.24 0.46 12.92
C GLY A 82 -4.18 -0.56 12.25
N PRO A 83 -4.91 -1.40 13.01
CA PRO A 83 -5.91 -2.30 12.43
C PRO A 83 -7.01 -1.57 11.63
N TRP A 84 -7.46 -0.40 12.07
CA TRP A 84 -8.44 0.39 11.31
C TRP A 84 -7.87 0.93 10.00
N VAL A 85 -6.60 1.38 9.99
CA VAL A 85 -5.89 1.77 8.76
C VAL A 85 -5.84 0.60 7.78
N ASN A 86 -5.37 -0.56 8.23
CA ASN A 86 -5.28 -1.75 7.38
C ASN A 86 -6.66 -2.18 6.86
N LEU A 87 -7.71 -2.09 7.69
CA LEU A 87 -9.08 -2.38 7.24
C LEU A 87 -9.51 -1.42 6.12
N GLY A 88 -9.20 -0.13 6.25
CA GLY A 88 -9.49 0.85 5.21
C GLY A 88 -8.74 0.60 3.89
N ILE A 89 -7.47 0.19 3.97
CA ILE A 89 -6.67 -0.22 2.80
C ILE A 89 -7.31 -1.43 2.14
N VAL A 90 -7.62 -2.48 2.90
CA VAL A 90 -8.26 -3.70 2.37
C VAL A 90 -9.62 -3.39 1.75
N ARG A 91 -10.45 -2.55 2.38
CA ARG A 91 -11.75 -2.13 1.84
C ARG A 91 -11.61 -1.33 0.54
N THR A 92 -10.55 -0.53 0.42
CA THR A 92 -10.20 0.15 -0.84
C THR A 92 -9.88 -0.86 -1.94
N MET A 93 -9.08 -1.89 -1.64
CA MET A 93 -8.74 -2.96 -2.61
C MET A 93 -9.96 -3.77 -3.04
N LEU A 94 -10.95 -3.90 -2.17
CA LEU A 94 -12.24 -4.53 -2.45
C LEU A 94 -13.22 -3.64 -3.22
N GLY A 95 -12.86 -2.37 -3.49
CA GLY A 95 -13.73 -1.40 -4.17
C GLY A 95 -14.81 -0.78 -3.27
N ASP A 96 -14.84 -1.12 -1.98
CA ASP A 96 -15.81 -0.58 -1.01
C ASP A 96 -15.29 0.73 -0.41
N SER A 97 -15.40 1.80 -1.20
CA SER A 97 -14.90 3.13 -0.82
C SER A 97 -15.61 3.71 0.41
N ALA A 98 -16.88 3.38 0.63
CA ALA A 98 -17.64 3.87 1.78
C ALA A 98 -17.14 3.22 3.09
N ALA A 99 -16.94 1.89 3.09
CA ALA A 99 -16.37 1.20 4.23
C ALA A 99 -14.91 1.60 4.48
N ALA A 100 -14.14 1.86 3.41
CA ALA A 100 -12.77 2.37 3.53
C ALA A 100 -12.72 3.72 4.24
N GLU A 101 -13.54 4.69 3.82
CA GLU A 101 -13.64 6.00 4.47
C GLU A 101 -14.02 5.85 5.96
N ALA A 102 -15.01 5.01 6.26
CA ALA A 102 -15.43 4.77 7.64
C ALA A 102 -14.28 4.19 8.49
N ALA A 103 -13.53 3.22 7.96
CA ALA A 103 -12.40 2.62 8.66
C ALA A 103 -11.26 3.63 8.90
N PHE A 104 -10.91 4.47 7.92
CA PHE A 104 -9.90 5.52 8.13
C PHE A 104 -10.34 6.56 9.16
N LYS A 105 -11.62 6.95 9.18
CA LYS A 105 -12.16 7.83 10.22
C LYS A 105 -12.09 7.19 11.62
N ARG A 106 -12.39 5.89 11.74
CA ARG A 106 -12.20 5.16 13.01
C ARG A 106 -10.74 5.08 13.45
N ALA A 107 -9.80 4.98 12.50
CA ALA A 107 -8.38 5.06 12.82
C ALA A 107 -8.01 6.43 13.42
N LEU A 108 -8.61 7.50 12.90
CA LEU A 108 -8.41 8.87 13.38
C LEU A 108 -9.12 9.14 14.71
N ASP A 109 -10.26 8.52 14.97
CA ASP A 109 -10.91 8.55 16.29
C ASP A 109 -10.00 7.90 17.36
N ALA A 110 -9.29 6.82 16.99
CA ALA A 110 -8.34 6.15 17.87
C ALA A 110 -7.01 6.90 18.03
N ASN A 111 -6.53 7.54 16.96
CA ASN A 111 -5.32 8.38 16.98
C ASN A 111 -5.43 9.51 15.96
N THR A 112 -5.73 10.71 16.44
CA THR A 112 -5.89 11.91 15.60
C THR A 112 -4.60 12.35 14.91
N GLY A 113 -3.43 11.92 15.41
CA GLY A 113 -2.11 12.20 14.83
C GLY A 113 -1.63 11.14 13.83
N SER A 114 -2.47 10.17 13.44
CA SER A 114 -2.09 9.14 12.48
C SER A 114 -1.93 9.70 11.06
N ALA A 115 -0.70 10.08 10.69
CA ALA A 115 -0.38 10.61 9.37
C ALA A 115 -0.73 9.62 8.25
N GLU A 116 -0.55 8.32 8.47
CA GLU A 116 -0.94 7.28 7.51
C GLU A 116 -2.45 7.24 7.28
N ALA A 117 -3.27 7.34 8.34
CA ALA A 117 -4.72 7.38 8.18
C ALA A 117 -5.18 8.63 7.40
N TRP A 118 -4.57 9.78 7.69
CA TRP A 118 -4.82 11.02 6.95
C TRP A 118 -4.41 10.92 5.48
N ASN A 119 -3.24 10.31 5.20
CA ASN A 119 -2.74 10.10 3.85
C ASN A 119 -3.70 9.22 3.04
N GLN A 120 -4.12 8.09 3.60
CA GLN A 120 -5.03 7.16 2.92
C GLN A 120 -6.42 7.77 2.70
N LEU A 121 -6.94 8.53 3.67
CA LEU A 121 -8.21 9.23 3.54
C LEU A 121 -8.14 10.31 2.45
N GLY A 122 -7.05 11.08 2.39
CA GLY A 122 -6.82 12.06 1.34
C GLY A 122 -6.70 11.42 -0.04
N MET A 123 -6.03 10.27 -0.15
CA MET A 123 -5.95 9.52 -1.41
C MET A 123 -7.32 9.01 -1.87
N LEU A 124 -8.14 8.53 -0.94
CA LEU A 124 -9.51 8.10 -1.22
C LEU A 124 -10.37 9.27 -1.73
N TYR A 125 -10.32 10.42 -1.06
CA TYR A 125 -11.03 11.63 -1.50
C TYR A 125 -10.56 12.15 -2.85
N ARG A 126 -9.25 12.13 -3.11
CA ARG A 126 -8.71 12.53 -4.42
C ARG A 126 -9.24 11.63 -5.53
N ARG A 127 -9.26 10.30 -5.33
CA ARG A 127 -9.81 9.36 -6.31
C ARG A 127 -11.31 9.56 -6.56
N SER A 128 -12.07 9.99 -5.56
CA SER A 128 -13.50 10.27 -5.71
C SER A 128 -13.83 11.70 -6.16
N GLY A 129 -12.82 12.51 -6.54
CA GLY A 129 -13.02 13.90 -6.96
C GLY A 129 -13.36 14.89 -5.83
N ARG A 130 -13.27 14.46 -4.56
CA ARG A 130 -13.49 15.30 -3.36
C ARG A 130 -12.22 16.06 -3.01
N LEU A 131 -11.78 16.91 -3.94
CA LEU A 131 -10.43 17.49 -3.94
C LEU A 131 -10.14 18.38 -2.72
N GLU A 132 -11.12 19.17 -2.28
CA GLU A 132 -10.99 20.05 -1.11
C GLU A 132 -10.85 19.26 0.20
N GLU A 133 -11.56 18.13 0.30
CA GLU A 133 -11.46 17.22 1.44
C GLU A 133 -10.14 16.46 1.41
N ALA A 134 -9.64 16.09 0.22
CA ALA A 134 -8.30 15.53 0.08
C ALA A 134 -7.23 16.50 0.57
N ARG A 135 -7.30 17.78 0.17
CA ARG A 135 -6.39 18.84 0.64
C ARG A 135 -6.43 18.96 2.17
N THR A 136 -7.64 18.98 2.74
CA THR A 136 -7.84 19.08 4.19
C THR A 136 -7.24 17.87 4.92
N ALA A 137 -7.46 16.67 4.42
CA ALA A 137 -6.93 15.44 5.01
C ALA A 137 -5.40 15.44 5.01
N TYR A 138 -4.77 15.73 3.88
CA TYR A 138 -3.31 15.75 3.80
C TYR A 138 -2.68 16.82 4.71
N ASN A 139 -3.26 18.04 4.74
CA ASN A 139 -2.81 19.10 5.63
C ASN A 139 -2.95 18.72 7.10
N SER A 140 -4.03 18.01 7.47
CA SER A 140 -4.24 17.52 8.85
C SER A 140 -3.17 16.50 9.24
N GLY A 141 -2.77 15.61 8.32
CA GLY A 141 -1.66 14.70 8.55
C GLY A 141 -0.33 15.42 8.79
N LEU A 142 -0.06 16.48 8.00
CA LEU A 142 1.16 17.27 8.13
C LEU A 142 1.23 18.08 9.43
N GLN A 143 0.10 18.40 10.07
CA GLN A 143 0.11 19.06 11.38
C GLN A 143 0.78 18.20 12.46
N SER A 144 0.62 16.88 12.38
CA SER A 144 1.23 15.94 13.35
C SER A 144 2.57 15.39 12.89
N SER A 145 2.76 15.25 11.58
CA SER A 145 4.00 14.76 10.98
C SER A 145 4.47 15.70 9.86
N PRO A 146 5.12 16.83 10.19
CA PRO A 146 5.52 17.85 9.22
C PRO A 146 6.48 17.38 8.13
N ASP A 147 7.16 16.25 8.35
CA ASP A 147 8.18 15.70 7.45
C ASP A 147 7.70 14.37 6.83
N HIS A 148 6.40 14.08 6.84
CA HIS A 148 5.88 12.87 6.22
C HIS A 148 5.95 12.96 4.69
N ALA A 149 6.88 12.22 4.08
CA ALA A 149 7.16 12.29 2.65
C ALA A 149 5.89 12.09 1.79
N ASP A 150 5.12 11.02 2.03
CA ASP A 150 3.96 10.71 1.18
C ASP A 150 2.86 11.78 1.22
N LEU A 151 2.73 12.50 2.34
CA LEU A 151 1.76 13.58 2.46
C LEU A 151 2.17 14.78 1.60
N HIS A 152 3.47 15.12 1.58
CA HIS A 152 4.01 16.13 0.67
C HIS A 152 3.87 15.72 -0.79
N TRP A 153 4.22 14.47 -1.12
CA TRP A 153 4.05 13.96 -2.47
C TRP A 153 2.60 14.06 -2.94
N ASN A 154 1.65 13.62 -2.12
CA ASN A 154 0.24 13.61 -2.48
C ASN A 154 -0.37 15.02 -2.55
N LEU A 155 0.05 15.97 -1.70
CA LEU A 155 -0.34 17.38 -1.81
C LEU A 155 0.24 18.04 -3.07
N ALA A 156 1.50 17.76 -3.38
CA ALA A 156 2.12 18.27 -4.59
C ALA A 156 1.36 17.79 -5.83
N ILE A 157 1.08 16.49 -5.93
CA ILE A 157 0.28 15.91 -7.03
C ILE A 157 -1.15 16.48 -7.07
N LEU A 158 -1.78 16.71 -5.91
CA LEU A 158 -3.11 17.31 -5.85
C LEU A 158 -3.11 18.71 -6.49
N HIS A 159 -2.13 19.54 -6.12
CA HIS A 159 -2.02 20.92 -6.60
C HIS A 159 -1.38 21.07 -7.97
N ASP A 160 -0.64 20.08 -8.45
CA ASP A 160 -0.09 20.06 -9.80
C ASP A 160 -1.16 19.65 -10.82
N ARG A 161 -1.97 18.64 -10.50
CA ARG A 161 -2.85 17.99 -11.48
C ARG A 161 -4.34 18.28 -11.34
N TYR A 162 -4.82 18.55 -10.13
CA TYR A 162 -6.27 18.60 -9.85
C TYR A 162 -6.74 19.96 -9.38
N LEU A 163 -5.93 20.67 -8.60
CA LEU A 163 -6.16 22.02 -8.12
C LEU A 163 -4.96 22.91 -8.48
N PRO A 164 -4.75 23.22 -9.79
CA PRO A 164 -3.53 23.86 -10.29
C PRO A 164 -3.12 25.10 -9.49
N ASP A 165 -2.12 24.91 -8.63
CA ASP A 165 -1.47 25.95 -7.85
C ASP A 165 0.03 25.63 -7.84
N PRO A 166 0.81 26.23 -8.76
CA PRO A 166 2.23 25.91 -8.91
C PRO A 166 3.06 26.33 -7.69
N VAL A 167 2.57 27.28 -6.87
CA VAL A 167 3.26 27.70 -5.65
C VAL A 167 3.18 26.58 -4.61
N ILE A 168 1.98 26.05 -4.37
CA ILE A 168 1.77 24.96 -3.40
C ILE A 168 2.42 23.66 -3.90
N ALA A 169 2.26 23.34 -5.19
CA ALA A 169 2.86 22.15 -5.79
C ALA A 169 4.38 22.15 -5.66
N LEU A 170 5.02 23.27 -6.03
CA LEU A 170 6.46 23.45 -5.92
C LEU A 170 6.95 23.25 -4.48
N ALA A 171 6.33 23.94 -3.52
CA ALA A 171 6.73 23.87 -2.11
C ALA A 171 6.71 22.43 -1.57
N HIS A 172 5.70 21.65 -1.93
CA HIS A 172 5.58 20.27 -1.47
C HIS A 172 6.48 19.28 -2.23
N TYR A 173 6.71 19.45 -3.53
CA TYR A 173 7.72 18.63 -4.23
C TYR A 173 9.13 18.90 -3.70
N GLU A 174 9.49 20.16 -3.43
CA GLU A 174 10.79 20.50 -2.83
C GLU A 174 10.93 19.90 -1.43
N ARG A 175 9.86 19.95 -0.61
CA ARG A 175 9.88 19.35 0.73
C ARG A 175 10.00 17.83 0.67
N TYR A 176 9.27 17.17 -0.23
CA TYR A 176 9.41 15.73 -0.50
C TYR A 176 10.84 15.37 -0.90
N GLN A 177 11.42 16.11 -1.85
CA GLN A 177 12.81 15.91 -2.29
C GLN A 177 13.79 16.06 -1.13
N GLN A 178 13.62 17.09 -0.30
CA GLN A 178 14.50 17.35 0.84
C GLN A 178 14.44 16.25 1.90
N VAL A 179 13.23 15.82 2.28
CA VAL A 179 13.01 14.80 3.32
C VAL A 179 13.54 13.44 2.85
N THR A 180 13.26 13.06 1.61
CA THR A 180 13.66 11.77 1.05
C THR A 180 15.10 11.75 0.56
N LYS A 181 15.71 12.93 0.36
CA LYS A 181 16.99 13.10 -0.36
C LYS A 181 16.96 12.48 -1.75
N SER A 182 15.79 12.47 -2.39
CA SER A 182 15.60 11.89 -3.72
C SER A 182 16.39 12.66 -4.79
N ASP A 183 17.12 11.92 -5.61
CA ASP A 183 17.82 12.38 -6.80
C ASP A 183 17.08 12.00 -8.09
N ASP A 184 15.79 11.67 -7.99
CA ASP A 184 14.96 11.29 -9.14
C ASP A 184 14.99 12.41 -10.22
N PRO A 185 15.48 12.10 -11.44
CA PRO A 185 15.54 13.09 -12.52
C PRO A 185 14.16 13.64 -12.89
N GLN A 186 13.11 12.83 -12.78
CA GLN A 186 11.76 13.25 -13.14
C GLN A 186 11.23 14.29 -12.15
N LEU A 187 11.33 14.02 -10.84
CA LEU A 187 11.01 14.99 -9.79
C LEU A 187 11.81 16.29 -9.97
N THR A 188 13.12 16.18 -10.24
CA THR A 188 14.00 17.35 -10.45
C THR A 188 13.52 18.19 -11.64
N HIS A 189 13.11 17.55 -12.72
CA HIS A 189 12.56 18.23 -13.89
C HIS A 189 11.24 18.94 -13.58
N TRP A 190 10.32 18.29 -12.87
CA TRP A 190 9.05 18.90 -12.46
C TRP A 190 9.27 20.13 -11.56
N ILE A 191 10.16 20.04 -10.57
CA ILE A 191 10.53 21.16 -9.71
C ILE A 191 11.10 22.32 -10.54
N ALA A 192 11.99 22.04 -11.50
CA ALA A 192 12.54 23.07 -12.37
C ALA A 192 11.45 23.77 -13.20
N SER A 193 10.54 23.02 -13.80
CA SER A 193 9.42 23.58 -14.58
C SER A 193 8.48 24.43 -13.72
N LEU A 194 8.14 23.99 -12.51
CA LEU A 194 7.29 24.75 -11.60
C LEU A 194 7.96 26.04 -11.11
N ARG A 195 9.29 26.04 -10.90
CA ARG A 195 10.04 27.26 -10.55
C ARG A 195 10.00 28.34 -11.64
N GLU A 196 9.86 27.95 -12.91
CA GLU A 196 9.70 28.90 -14.01
C GLU A 196 8.30 29.54 -14.02
N GLN A 197 7.29 28.82 -13.53
CA GLN A 197 5.91 29.30 -13.45
C GLN A 197 5.66 30.21 -12.24
N VAL A 198 6.39 30.00 -11.14
CA VAL A 198 6.25 30.80 -9.91
C VAL A 198 7.09 32.07 -10.03
N PRO A 199 6.49 33.28 -10.05
CA PRO A 199 7.24 34.52 -10.08
C PRO A 199 8.16 34.58 -8.85
N LYS A 200 9.45 34.86 -9.07
CA LYS A 200 10.36 35.16 -7.96
C LYS A 200 9.82 36.39 -7.24
N ALA A 201 9.65 36.30 -5.92
CA ALA A 201 9.38 37.49 -5.12
C ALA A 201 10.49 38.51 -5.41
N GLU A 202 10.15 39.63 -6.04
CA GLU A 202 11.10 40.73 -6.16
C GLU A 202 11.49 41.15 -4.74
N PRO A 203 12.79 41.29 -4.41
CA PRO A 203 13.18 41.83 -3.12
C PRO A 203 12.51 43.20 -3.01
N ALA A 204 11.68 43.38 -1.99
CA ALA A 204 10.95 44.61 -1.74
C ALA A 204 11.93 45.77 -1.92
N LYS A 205 11.73 46.57 -2.97
CA LYS A 205 12.46 47.83 -3.13
C LYS A 205 12.15 48.62 -1.87
N MET A 206 13.12 48.64 -0.97
CA MET A 206 13.12 49.48 0.21
C MET A 206 13.16 50.90 -0.34
N THR A 207 11.99 51.46 -0.62
CA THR A 207 11.83 52.85 -1.06
C THR A 207 12.25 53.70 0.12
N ALA A 208 13.54 54.06 0.09
CA ALA A 208 14.07 55.18 0.83
C ALA A 208 13.44 56.46 0.27
N GLU A 209 12.22 56.75 0.69
CA GLU A 209 11.66 58.11 0.69
C GLU A 209 11.64 58.54 2.16
N ALA A 210 12.73 59.11 2.66
CA ALA A 210 12.95 60.56 2.61
C ALA A 210 11.73 61.33 3.16
N LYS A 211 11.67 61.47 4.48
CA LYS A 211 11.12 62.69 5.08
C LYS A 211 12.25 63.49 5.70
N LYS A 212 12.61 64.54 4.94
CA LYS A 212 13.16 65.80 5.44
C LYS A 212 12.39 66.31 6.66
#